data_AF-A0A352UKE6-F1
#
_entry.id   AF-A0A352UKE6-F1
#
_cell.length_a   1.000
_cell.length_b   1.000
_cell.length_c   1.000
_cell.angle_alpha   90.00
_cell.angle_beta   90.00
_cell.angle_gamma   90.00
#
_symmetry.space_group_name_H-M   'P 1'
#
loop_
_entity.id
_entity.type
_entity.pdbx_description
1 polymer ?
#
loop_
_entity_poly.entity_id
_entity_poly.type
_entity_poly.pdbx_seq_one_letter_code
_entity_poly.pdbx_strand_id
1 'polypeptide(L)'
;GERTQVATLDQAEDSDQVTIAGSLRSHKFQHAVNIENYPRHSYDFDFASLNITLPHYLDPLAPFFFGIADFVTAGYPDPHRLNSYIEQAPSFAFKGLVTVDFVSEEERHGSLCHKYSVDGAGLERRGGTMWVDKSARHIV
;
A
#
# COMPACT_ATOMS: atom_id res chain seq x y z
N GLY A 1 -3.04 -26.16 -17.37
CA GLY A 1 -1.83 -26.36 -16.55
C GLY A 1 -2.20 -26.15 -15.12
N GLU A 2 -1.68 -26.97 -14.20
CA GLU A 2 -1.84 -26.77 -12.75
C GLU A 2 -1.23 -25.44 -12.32
N ARG A 3 -1.91 -24.71 -11.45
CA ARG A 3 -1.38 -23.50 -10.82
C ARG A 3 -0.65 -23.92 -9.55
N THR A 4 0.62 -23.56 -9.43
CA THR A 4 1.39 -23.78 -8.20
C THR A 4 1.26 -22.56 -7.30
N GLN A 5 0.84 -22.75 -6.05
CA GLN A 5 0.83 -21.71 -5.04
C GLN A 5 2.25 -21.42 -4.57
N VAL A 6 2.63 -20.14 -4.57
CA VAL A 6 4.03 -19.72 -4.35
C VAL A 6 4.22 -19.05 -2.98
N ALA A 7 3.19 -18.42 -2.43
CA ALA A 7 3.21 -17.80 -1.10
C ALA A 7 1.82 -17.72 -0.43
N THR A 8 1.79 -17.54 0.89
CA THR A 8 0.62 -17.23 1.73
C THR A 8 0.91 -16.08 2.68
N LEU A 9 -0.13 -15.31 2.99
CA LEU A 9 -0.17 -14.38 4.12
C LEU A 9 -1.28 -14.82 5.07
N ASP A 10 -0.91 -15.12 6.30
CA ASP A 10 -1.81 -15.67 7.32
C ASP A 10 -1.77 -14.80 8.58
N GLN A 11 -2.93 -14.50 9.15
CA GLN A 11 -3.09 -13.77 10.41
C GLN A 11 -4.20 -14.44 11.23
N ALA A 12 -3.95 -14.71 12.51
CA ALA A 12 -4.97 -15.21 13.42
C ALA A 12 -5.89 -14.05 13.86
N GLU A 13 -7.18 -14.34 14.07
CA GLU A 13 -8.23 -13.35 14.33
C GLU A 13 -7.93 -12.42 15.53
N ASP A 14 -7.21 -12.93 16.54
CA ASP A 14 -6.84 -12.19 17.76
C ASP A 14 -5.32 -11.87 17.82
N SER A 15 -4.65 -11.80 16.68
CA SER A 15 -3.21 -11.57 16.63
C SER A 15 -2.83 -10.43 15.69
N ASP A 16 -2.00 -9.53 16.20
CA ASP A 16 -1.32 -8.51 15.40
C ASP A 16 -0.18 -9.12 14.56
N GLN A 17 0.11 -10.41 14.72
CA GLN A 17 1.19 -11.07 14.01
C GLN A 17 0.70 -11.64 12.67
N VAL A 18 1.41 -11.26 11.62
CA VAL A 18 1.20 -11.75 10.26
C VAL A 18 2.36 -12.63 9.86
N THR A 19 2.04 -13.84 9.41
CA THR A 19 3.02 -14.78 8.88
C THR A 19 2.99 -14.75 7.36
N ILE A 20 4.16 -14.61 6.75
CA ILE A 20 4.37 -14.73 5.31
C ILE A 20 5.17 -16.01 5.09
N ALA A 21 4.61 -16.96 4.34
CA ALA A 21 5.29 -18.22 4.02
C ALA A 21 5.27 -18.45 2.51
N GLY A 22 6.26 -19.17 1.98
CA GLY A 22 6.27 -19.49 0.55
C GLY A 22 7.32 -20.50 0.13
N SER A 23 7.23 -20.91 -1.13
CA SER A 23 8.20 -21.80 -1.75
C SER A 23 8.57 -21.38 -3.16
N LEU A 24 9.85 -21.04 -3.36
CA LEU A 24 10.42 -20.65 -4.65
C LEU A 24 11.49 -21.65 -5.04
N ARG A 25 11.26 -22.39 -6.14
CA ARG A 25 12.25 -23.30 -6.76
C ARG A 25 13.02 -24.13 -5.72
N SER A 26 12.31 -24.85 -4.86
CA SER A 26 12.79 -25.68 -3.73
C SER A 26 13.29 -24.97 -2.46
N HIS A 27 13.33 -23.64 -2.40
CA HIS A 27 13.58 -22.93 -1.15
C HIS A 27 12.25 -22.64 -0.43
N LYS A 28 12.18 -22.91 0.87
CA LYS A 28 11.03 -22.54 1.71
C LYS A 28 11.44 -21.38 2.60
N PHE A 29 10.56 -20.39 2.74
CA PHE A 29 10.75 -19.27 3.64
C PHE A 29 9.51 -19.07 4.50
N GLN A 30 9.73 -18.56 5.71
CA GLN A 30 8.67 -18.17 6.62
C GLN A 30 9.17 -17.01 7.48
N HIS A 31 8.40 -15.93 7.52
CA HIS A 31 8.69 -14.74 8.31
C HIS A 31 7.43 -14.29 9.04
N ALA A 32 7.58 -13.81 10.27
CA ALA A 32 6.51 -13.24 11.06
C ALA A 32 6.82 -11.77 11.34
N VAL A 33 5.80 -10.91 11.19
CA VAL A 33 5.88 -9.47 11.47
C VAL A 33 4.70 -9.10 12.35
N ASN A 34 4.94 -8.31 13.39
CA ASN A 34 3.87 -7.72 14.19
C ASN A 34 3.40 -6.43 13.52
N ILE A 35 2.09 -6.29 13.32
CA ILE A 35 1.42 -5.14 12.74
C ILE A 35 0.48 -4.58 13.80
N GLU A 36 1.01 -3.65 14.58
CA GLU A 36 0.39 -3.10 15.80
C GLU A 36 -0.81 -2.18 15.52
N ASN A 37 -1.08 -1.88 14.24
CA ASN A 37 -2.13 -0.94 13.83
C ASN A 37 -3.16 -1.65 12.95
N TYR A 38 -4.40 -1.70 13.42
CA TYR A 38 -5.55 -2.20 12.66
C TYR A 38 -6.48 -1.03 12.27
N PRO A 39 -7.06 -1.03 11.05
CA PRO A 39 -6.87 -1.99 9.97
C PRO A 39 -5.52 -1.85 9.26
N ARG A 40 -5.01 -2.96 8.71
CA ARG A 40 -3.77 -3.02 7.92
C ARG A 40 -4.03 -3.31 6.45
N HIS A 41 -3.13 -2.87 5.57
CA HIS A 41 -3.21 -3.04 4.11
C HIS A 41 -1.93 -3.69 3.56
N SER A 42 -2.06 -4.57 2.55
CA SER A 42 -0.94 -5.30 1.91
C SER A 42 -0.78 -4.87 0.46
N TYR A 43 0.45 -4.57 0.05
CA TYR A 43 0.79 -3.75 -1.12
C TYR A 43 0.91 -4.53 -2.44
N ASP A 44 -0.24 -5.04 -2.91
CA ASP A 44 -0.51 -5.35 -4.33
C ASP A 44 -1.90 -4.76 -4.76
N PHE A 45 -2.56 -4.00 -3.86
CA PHE A 45 -3.98 -3.62 -3.93
C PHE A 45 -4.25 -2.15 -3.55
N ASP A 46 -3.25 -1.28 -3.56
CA ASP A 46 -3.24 -0.13 -2.64
C ASP A 46 -4.27 0.93 -2.96
N PHE A 47 -4.45 1.26 -4.23
CA PHE A 47 -5.55 2.12 -4.63
C PHE A 47 -6.90 1.38 -4.65
N ALA A 48 -6.92 0.06 -4.89
CA ALA A 48 -8.15 -0.72 -4.86
C ALA A 48 -8.74 -0.82 -3.44
N SER A 49 -7.91 -0.83 -2.41
CA SER A 49 -8.37 -0.76 -1.01
C SER A 49 -9.00 0.59 -0.67
N LEU A 50 -8.60 1.68 -1.34
CA LEU A 50 -9.29 2.97 -1.20
C LEU A 50 -10.74 2.88 -1.69
N ASN A 51 -11.07 2.05 -2.68
CA ASN A 51 -12.47 1.86 -3.09
C ASN A 51 -13.34 1.25 -1.97
N ILE A 52 -12.72 0.58 -0.99
CA ILE A 52 -13.42 0.06 0.18
C ILE A 52 -13.53 1.13 1.27
N THR A 53 -12.49 1.96 1.46
CA THR A 53 -12.47 2.93 2.57
C THR A 53 -13.13 4.26 2.22
N LEU A 54 -13.04 4.74 0.98
CA LEU A 54 -13.59 6.01 0.50
C LEU A 54 -15.10 6.18 0.75
N PRO A 55 -15.97 5.15 0.58
CA PRO A 55 -17.39 5.26 0.92
C PRO A 55 -17.67 5.56 2.40
N HIS A 56 -16.70 5.32 3.29
CA HIS A 56 -16.84 5.52 4.73
C HIS A 56 -16.24 6.84 5.23
N TYR A 57 -15.66 7.66 4.35
CA TYR A 57 -15.19 9.00 4.72
C TYR A 57 -16.38 9.93 4.98
N LEU A 58 -16.38 10.55 6.17
CA LEU A 58 -17.46 11.43 6.62
C LEU A 58 -17.53 12.72 5.81
N ASP A 59 -16.38 13.33 5.54
CA ASP A 59 -16.26 14.51 4.70
C ASP A 59 -15.35 14.18 3.50
N PRO A 60 -15.92 13.99 2.31
CA PRO A 60 -15.15 13.68 1.11
C PRO A 60 -14.36 14.87 0.58
N LEU A 61 -14.58 16.10 1.06
CA LEU A 61 -13.83 17.28 0.64
C LEU A 61 -12.68 17.63 1.59
N ALA A 62 -12.70 17.07 2.79
CA ALA A 62 -11.61 17.23 3.74
C ALA A 62 -10.34 16.51 3.23
N PRO A 63 -9.15 17.09 3.45
CA PRO A 63 -7.90 16.42 3.13
C PRO A 63 -7.72 15.20 4.03
N PHE A 64 -7.12 14.15 3.48
CA PHE A 64 -6.78 12.95 4.24
C PHE A 64 -5.41 12.42 3.87
N PHE A 65 -4.89 11.48 4.66
CA PHE A 65 -3.59 10.88 4.43
C PHE A 65 -3.62 9.38 4.69
N PHE A 66 -2.73 8.66 4.03
CA PHE A 66 -2.49 7.24 4.27
C PHE A 66 -1.00 6.91 4.12
N GLY A 67 -0.58 5.80 4.73
CA GLY A 67 0.80 5.33 4.68
C GLY A 67 1.02 4.33 3.54
N ILE A 68 2.18 4.42 2.88
CA ILE A 68 2.66 3.39 1.94
C ILE A 68 3.77 2.59 2.63
N ALA A 69 3.67 1.27 2.57
CA ALA A 69 4.70 0.34 2.98
C ALA A 69 4.85 -0.75 1.91
N ASP A 70 6.09 -1.11 1.57
CA ASP A 70 6.38 -2.00 0.45
C ASP A 70 7.65 -2.84 0.71
N PHE A 71 7.82 -3.93 -0.02
CA PHE A 71 9.06 -4.71 -0.04
C PHE A 71 10.16 -3.95 -0.78
N VAL A 72 11.24 -3.64 -0.08
CA VAL A 72 12.46 -3.07 -0.66
C VAL A 72 13.52 -4.15 -0.77
N THR A 73 14.04 -4.36 -1.98
CA THR A 73 15.25 -5.16 -2.19
C THR A 73 16.46 -4.27 -1.91
N ALA A 74 17.36 -4.70 -1.03
CA ALA A 74 18.48 -3.89 -0.55
C ALA A 74 19.30 -3.27 -1.71
N GLY A 75 19.21 -1.94 -1.82
CA GLY A 75 20.00 -1.09 -2.71
C GLY A 75 20.12 0.35 -2.22
N TYR A 76 19.66 0.65 -1.00
CA TYR A 76 19.93 1.94 -0.34
C TYR A 76 21.33 1.88 0.27
N PRO A 77 22.29 2.70 -0.20
CA PRO A 77 23.60 2.76 0.44
C PRO A 77 23.43 3.38 1.82
N ASP A 78 23.67 2.60 2.87
CA ASP A 78 23.98 3.13 4.20
C ASP A 78 25.46 3.57 4.19
N PRO A 79 25.77 4.87 4.18
CA PRO A 79 27.15 5.37 4.09
C PRO A 79 27.97 5.08 5.36
N HIS A 80 27.36 4.57 6.43
CA HIS A 80 28.02 4.30 7.70
C HIS A 80 28.37 2.82 7.93
N ARG A 81 28.00 1.91 7.02
CA ARG A 81 28.34 0.48 7.11
C ARG A 81 29.37 0.07 6.06
N LEU A 82 30.63 0.38 6.33
CA LEU A 82 31.76 -0.24 5.64
C LEU A 82 31.79 -1.74 6.03
N ASN A 83 31.51 -2.62 5.05
CA ASN A 83 31.70 -4.09 5.12
C ASN A 83 30.57 -4.98 5.66
N SER A 84 29.30 -4.77 5.31
CA SER A 84 28.29 -5.84 5.46
C SER A 84 27.69 -6.25 4.12
N TYR A 85 28.27 -7.28 3.51
CA TYR A 85 27.66 -8.13 2.46
C TYR A 85 26.48 -8.94 3.04
N ILE A 86 25.53 -8.28 3.73
CA ILE A 86 24.21 -8.88 3.95
C ILE A 86 23.45 -8.62 2.66
N GLU A 87 23.59 -9.56 1.74
CA GLU A 87 22.91 -9.61 0.46
C GLU A 87 21.38 -9.53 0.66
N GLN A 88 20.78 -8.45 0.16
CA GLN A 88 19.65 -8.48 -0.78
C GLN A 88 18.36 -9.22 -0.41
N ALA A 89 18.11 -9.62 0.84
CA ALA A 89 16.79 -10.12 1.23
C ALA A 89 15.75 -8.99 1.12
N PRO A 90 14.60 -9.21 0.45
CA PRO A 90 13.52 -8.23 0.43
C PRO A 90 13.05 -7.97 1.87
N SER A 91 13.08 -6.71 2.29
CA SER A 91 12.58 -6.27 3.59
C SER A 91 11.33 -5.42 3.41
N PHE A 92 10.36 -5.56 4.32
CA PHE A 92 9.18 -4.68 4.29
C PHE A 92 9.53 -3.35 4.96
N ALA A 93 9.31 -2.24 4.27
CA ALA A 93 9.68 -0.92 4.74
C ALA A 93 8.55 0.09 4.56
N PHE A 94 8.37 0.96 5.55
CA PHE A 94 7.49 2.12 5.42
C PHE A 94 8.14 3.14 4.48
N LYS A 95 7.49 3.39 3.33
CA LYS A 95 7.96 4.31 2.28
C LYS A 95 7.61 5.76 2.58
N GLY A 96 6.57 6.00 3.38
CA GLY A 96 6.15 7.33 3.81
C GLY A 96 4.66 7.58 3.66
N LEU A 97 4.23 8.78 4.06
CA LEU A 97 2.85 9.22 3.94
C LEU A 97 2.53 9.73 2.53
N VAL A 98 1.27 9.60 2.16
CA VAL A 98 0.60 10.21 1.02
C VAL A 98 -0.52 11.09 1.54
N THR A 99 -0.58 12.31 1.04
CA THR A 99 -1.66 13.26 1.27
C THR A 99 -2.58 13.27 0.05
N VAL A 100 -3.87 13.37 0.31
CA VAL A 100 -4.92 13.50 -0.69
C VAL A 100 -5.72 14.76 -0.41
N ASP A 101 -5.69 15.69 -1.34
CA ASP A 101 -6.31 17.01 -1.23
C ASP A 101 -7.38 17.17 -2.31
N PHE A 102 -8.58 17.61 -1.93
CA PHE A 102 -9.62 17.95 -2.89
C PHE A 102 -9.19 19.15 -3.74
N VAL A 103 -9.39 19.06 -5.05
CA VAL A 103 -9.05 20.11 -6.01
C VAL A 103 -10.30 20.73 -6.61
N SER A 104 -11.17 19.91 -7.20
CA SER A 104 -12.35 20.38 -7.91
C SER A 104 -13.34 19.25 -8.17
N GLU A 105 -14.50 19.58 -8.73
CA GLU A 105 -15.38 18.60 -9.36
C GLU A 105 -15.10 18.56 -10.87
N GLU A 106 -15.18 17.38 -11.49
CA GLU A 106 -14.94 17.17 -12.93
C GLU A 106 -15.84 16.04 -13.43
N GLU A 107 -16.41 16.17 -14.62
CA GLU A 107 -17.14 15.08 -15.27
C GLU A 107 -16.16 14.15 -15.98
N ARG A 108 -16.21 12.84 -15.66
CA ARG A 108 -15.33 11.81 -16.19
C ARG A 108 -16.13 10.58 -16.55
N HIS A 109 -16.05 10.14 -17.80
CA HIS A 109 -16.73 8.93 -18.29
C HIS A 109 -18.26 8.90 -18.02
N GLY A 110 -18.90 10.08 -17.97
CA GLY A 110 -20.34 10.21 -17.68
C GLY A 110 -20.68 10.22 -16.19
N SER A 111 -19.68 10.20 -15.30
CA SER A 111 -19.81 10.33 -13.86
C SER A 111 -19.30 11.69 -13.37
N LEU A 112 -20.05 12.35 -12.49
CA LEU A 112 -19.56 13.53 -11.78
C LEU A 112 -18.63 13.08 -10.66
N CYS A 113 -17.37 13.50 -10.73
CA CYS A 113 -16.32 13.03 -9.83
C CYS A 113 -15.75 14.18 -8.99
N HIS A 114 -15.30 13.85 -7.77
CA HIS A 114 -14.35 14.66 -7.05
C HIS A 114 -12.95 14.37 -7.58
N LYS A 115 -12.21 15.42 -7.94
CA LYS A 115 -10.82 15.36 -8.34
C LYS A 115 -9.94 15.69 -7.15
N TYR A 116 -8.96 14.83 -6.89
CA TYR A 116 -7.99 14.99 -5.82
C TYR A 116 -6.58 15.08 -6.37
N SER A 117 -5.76 15.92 -5.76
CA SER A 117 -4.31 15.84 -5.85
C SER A 117 -3.83 14.79 -4.85
N VAL A 118 -2.93 13.92 -5.27
CA VAL A 118 -2.39 12.84 -4.44
C VAL A 118 -0.87 12.90 -4.51
N ASP A 119 -0.19 13.18 -3.41
CA ASP A 119 1.28 13.21 -3.38
C ASP A 119 1.84 12.94 -1.98
N GLY A 120 3.13 12.63 -1.87
CA GLY A 120 3.80 12.51 -0.58
C GLY A 120 5.08 11.69 -0.65
N ALA A 121 5.73 11.53 0.50
CA ALA A 121 6.96 10.75 0.61
C ALA A 121 6.74 9.27 0.23
N GLY A 122 5.56 8.72 0.51
CA GLY A 122 5.18 7.36 0.11
C GLY A 122 5.19 7.15 -1.40
N LEU A 123 4.97 8.21 -2.18
CA LEU A 123 5.04 8.21 -3.65
C LEU A 123 6.33 8.81 -4.18
N GLU A 124 7.37 8.96 -3.35
CA GLU A 124 8.65 9.57 -3.72
C GLU A 124 8.50 11.01 -4.26
N ARG A 125 7.44 11.72 -3.84
CA ARG A 125 7.04 13.03 -4.38
C ARG A 125 6.78 13.02 -5.89
N ARG A 126 6.28 11.89 -6.39
CA ARG A 126 5.84 11.69 -7.78
C ARG A 126 4.34 11.50 -7.83
N GLY A 127 3.63 12.41 -7.16
CA GLY A 127 2.18 12.43 -7.08
C GLY A 127 1.47 12.53 -8.42
N GLY A 128 0.15 12.50 -8.35
CA GLY A 128 -0.73 12.55 -9.50
C GLY A 128 -2.13 13.01 -9.12
N THR A 129 -3.10 12.58 -9.92
CA THR A 129 -4.50 12.93 -9.73
C THR A 129 -5.34 11.67 -9.60
N MET A 130 -6.32 11.70 -8.70
CA MET A 130 -7.30 10.66 -8.50
C MET A 130 -8.70 11.25 -8.70
N TRP A 131 -9.57 10.55 -9.40
CA TRP A 131 -10.97 10.91 -9.54
C TRP A 131 -11.82 9.89 -8.79
N VAL A 132 -12.76 10.35 -7.97
CA VAL A 132 -13.67 9.50 -7.21
C VAL A 132 -15.11 9.89 -7.54
N ASP A 133 -15.93 8.91 -7.91
CA ASP A 133 -17.34 9.12 -8.19
C ASP A 133 -18.06 9.70 -6.96
N LYS A 134 -18.82 10.78 -7.15
CA LYS A 134 -19.50 11.46 -6.03
C LYS A 134 -20.56 10.60 -5.34
N SER A 135 -21.23 9.73 -6.08
CA SER A 135 -22.33 8.91 -5.59
C SER A 135 -21.82 7.58 -5.05
N ALA A 136 -21.04 6.87 -5.87
CA ALA A 136 -20.61 5.51 -5.59
C ALA A 136 -19.31 5.44 -4.76
N ARG A 137 -18.61 6.57 -4.61
CA ARG A 137 -17.43 6.74 -3.75
C ARG A 137 -16.30 5.74 -4.04
N HIS A 138 -16.13 5.38 -5.31
CA HIS A 138 -14.99 4.60 -5.79
C HIS A 138 -14.20 5.42 -6.82
N ILE A 139 -12.94 5.05 -6.99
CA ILE A 139 -12.04 5.61 -7.99
C ILE A 139 -12.53 5.24 -9.40
N VAL A 140 -12.58 6.24 -10.28
CA VAL A 140 -13.02 6.15 -11.69
C VAL A 140 -11.85 6.18 -12.66
#